data_AF-A0A401U477-F1
#
_entry.id   AF-A0A401U477-F1
#
_cell.length_a   1.000
_cell.length_b   1.000
_cell.length_c   1.000
_cell.angle_alpha   90.00
_cell.angle_beta   90.00
_cell.angle_gamma   90.00
#
_symmetry.space_group_name_H-M   'P 1'
#
loop_
_entity.id
_entity.type
_entity.pdbx_description
1 polymer ?
#
loop_
_entity_poly.entity_id
_entity_poly.type
_entity_poly.pdbx_seq_one_letter_code
_entity_poly.pdbx_strand_id
1 'polypeptide(L)'
;MPGVVIRLAPRAFGETSADGDVVTAGAAALDKRVAETAAAANIGGMEFFFGIPGTIGGALRMNAGANGGETKDVLVEATGVSRDGTRHTFGNAEMKFVYRNSGVDASVIFTSARFRGRITDADAIRARMNEVQTHRETAQPIREKTGGSTFKNPPGNSAW
;
A
#
# COMPACT_ATOMS: atom_id res chain seq x y z
N MET A 1 19.01 10.43 18.21
CA MET A 1 19.48 9.16 18.80
C MET A 1 20.32 8.42 17.78
N PRO A 2 21.51 7.92 18.13
CA PRO A 2 22.22 6.96 17.31
C PRO A 2 21.43 5.64 17.26
N GLY A 3 21.46 4.96 16.12
CA GLY A 3 20.72 3.72 15.87
C GLY A 3 21.06 3.15 14.49
N VAL A 4 20.37 2.09 14.10
CA VAL A 4 20.53 1.44 12.79
C VAL A 4 19.31 1.74 11.92
N VAL A 5 19.55 2.06 10.65
CA VAL A 5 18.50 2.15 9.63
C VAL A 5 18.51 0.88 8.80
N ILE A 6 17.39 0.17 8.78
CA ILE A 6 17.19 -0.99 7.91
C ILE A 6 16.38 -0.54 6.70
N ARG A 7 17.02 -0.50 5.53
CA ARG A 7 16.34 -0.27 4.24
C ARG A 7 16.22 -1.58 3.48
N LEU A 8 14.99 -2.05 3.29
CA LEU A 8 14.74 -3.24 2.49
C LEU A 8 15.17 -3.01 1.04
N ALA A 9 15.97 -3.93 0.50
CA ALA A 9 16.48 -3.82 -0.86
C ALA A 9 15.40 -4.24 -1.88
N PRO A 10 15.12 -3.42 -2.92
CA PRO A 10 14.15 -3.79 -3.97
C PRO A 10 14.49 -5.10 -4.67
N ARG A 11 15.77 -5.48 -4.77
CA ARG A 11 16.20 -6.75 -5.36
C ARG A 11 15.64 -7.98 -4.62
N ALA A 12 15.44 -7.88 -3.31
CA ALA A 12 14.97 -9.00 -2.48
C ALA A 12 13.50 -8.85 -2.04
N PHE A 13 13.03 -7.61 -1.91
CA PHE A 13 11.71 -7.30 -1.35
C PHE A 13 10.86 -6.43 -2.29
N GLY A 14 11.24 -6.25 -3.56
CA GLY A 14 10.54 -5.42 -4.53
C GLY A 14 9.74 -6.20 -5.57
N GLU A 15 9.75 -7.53 -5.50
CA GLU A 15 9.04 -8.39 -6.45
C GLU A 15 7.52 -8.32 -6.24
N THR A 16 6.81 -8.45 -7.37
CA THR A 16 5.35 -8.49 -7.44
C THR A 16 4.93 -9.60 -8.40
N SER A 17 3.88 -10.33 -8.06
CA SER A 17 3.28 -11.36 -8.90
C SER A 17 1.78 -11.42 -8.67
N ALA A 18 1.05 -12.02 -9.61
CA ALA A 18 -0.38 -12.26 -9.50
C ALA A 18 -0.69 -13.73 -9.83
N ASP A 19 -1.63 -14.29 -9.09
CA ASP A 19 -2.17 -15.63 -9.30
C ASP A 19 -3.67 -15.64 -8.92
N GLY A 20 -4.52 -16.02 -9.87
CA GLY A 20 -5.97 -15.91 -9.74
C GLY A 20 -6.42 -14.47 -9.43
N ASP A 21 -7.07 -14.28 -8.29
CA ASP A 21 -7.54 -12.97 -7.80
C ASP A 21 -6.60 -12.34 -6.74
N VAL A 22 -5.41 -12.92 -6.55
CA VAL A 22 -4.45 -12.51 -5.51
C VAL A 22 -3.19 -11.91 -6.13
N VAL A 23 -2.76 -10.77 -5.59
CA VAL A 23 -1.46 -10.14 -5.86
C VAL A 23 -0.54 -10.36 -4.66
N THR A 24 0.65 -10.88 -4.89
CA THR A 24 1.72 -10.99 -3.89
C THR A 24 2.76 -9.91 -4.14
N ALA A 25 3.20 -9.24 -3.07
CA ALA A 25 4.21 -8.19 -3.17
C ALA A 25 5.18 -8.24 -1.99
N GLY A 26 6.46 -8.02 -2.26
CA GLY A 26 7.43 -7.72 -1.21
C GLY A 26 7.22 -6.31 -0.63
N ALA A 27 7.66 -6.09 0.60
CA ALA A 27 7.42 -4.83 1.32
C ALA A 27 8.18 -3.62 0.74
N ALA A 28 9.21 -3.84 -0.08
CA ALA A 28 9.90 -2.77 -0.82
C ALA A 28 9.31 -2.54 -2.22
N ALA A 29 8.27 -3.29 -2.62
CA ALA A 29 7.55 -3.04 -3.87
C ALA A 29 6.88 -1.67 -3.79
N LEU A 30 6.96 -0.90 -4.88
CA LEU A 30 6.27 0.37 -5.00
C LEU A 30 4.76 0.12 -5.03
N ASP A 31 3.99 0.95 -4.33
CA ASP A 31 2.51 0.88 -4.33
C ASP A 31 1.98 0.89 -5.78
N LYS A 32 2.52 1.81 -6.60
CA LYS A 32 2.24 1.90 -8.03
C LYS A 32 2.46 0.58 -8.79
N ARG A 33 3.55 -0.15 -8.48
CA ARG A 33 3.88 -1.42 -9.14
C ARG A 33 2.88 -2.51 -8.76
N VAL A 34 2.36 -2.51 -7.54
CA VAL A 34 1.30 -3.43 -7.11
C VAL A 34 0.01 -3.15 -7.88
N ALA A 35 -0.38 -1.89 -8.03
CA ALA A 35 -1.52 -1.51 -8.86
C ALA A 35 -1.35 -1.95 -10.33
N GLU A 36 -0.16 -1.74 -10.92
CA GLU A 36 0.15 -2.17 -12.28
C GLU A 36 0.14 -3.70 -12.44
N THR A 37 0.65 -4.44 -11.45
CA THR A 37 0.63 -5.91 -11.44
C THR A 37 -0.80 -6.43 -11.39
N ALA A 38 -1.65 -5.83 -10.54
CA ALA A 38 -3.07 -6.17 -10.45
C ALA A 38 -3.78 -5.90 -11.79
N ALA A 39 -3.57 -4.72 -12.37
CA ALA A 39 -4.17 -4.34 -13.64
C ALA A 39 -3.75 -5.25 -14.80
N ALA A 40 -2.49 -5.66 -14.87
CA ALA A 40 -2.00 -6.59 -15.88
C ALA A 40 -2.62 -8.00 -15.77
N ALA A 41 -3.12 -8.36 -14.58
CA ALA A 41 -3.80 -9.62 -14.31
C ALA A 41 -5.33 -9.50 -14.26
N ASN A 42 -5.91 -8.37 -14.68
CA ASN A 42 -7.35 -8.09 -14.62
C ASN A 42 -7.92 -8.13 -13.19
N ILE A 43 -7.13 -7.74 -12.19
CA ILE A 43 -7.51 -7.69 -10.78
C ILE A 43 -7.79 -6.23 -10.39
N GLY A 44 -9.06 -5.88 -10.20
CA GLY A 44 -9.49 -4.58 -9.70
C GLY A 44 -9.51 -4.50 -8.16
N GLY A 45 -9.63 -3.29 -7.62
CA GLY A 45 -9.66 -2.99 -6.19
C GLY A 45 -8.36 -2.41 -5.63
N MET A 46 -7.27 -2.40 -6.41
CA MET A 46 -5.94 -1.92 -6.00
C MET A 46 -5.53 -0.63 -6.72
N GLU A 47 -6.43 0.01 -7.47
CA GLU A 47 -6.16 1.20 -8.28
C GLU A 47 -5.73 2.39 -7.43
N PHE A 48 -6.22 2.48 -6.18
CA PHE A 48 -5.86 3.53 -5.24
C PHE A 48 -4.36 3.57 -4.94
N PHE A 49 -3.65 2.43 -4.99
CA PHE A 49 -2.20 2.39 -4.79
C PHE A 49 -1.43 3.13 -5.90
N PHE A 50 -2.01 3.29 -7.09
CA PHE A 50 -1.37 4.00 -8.19
C PHE A 50 -1.09 5.47 -7.86
N GLY A 51 -1.96 6.08 -7.04
CA GLY A 51 -1.83 7.46 -6.59
C GLY A 51 -0.93 7.64 -5.37
N ILE A 52 -0.49 6.56 -4.70
CA ILE A 52 0.23 6.66 -3.44
C ILE A 52 1.74 6.56 -3.70
N PRO A 53 2.53 7.61 -3.39
CA PRO A 53 3.98 7.51 -3.42
C PRO A 53 4.49 6.77 -2.19
N GLY A 54 4.98 5.55 -2.37
CA GLY A 54 5.46 4.75 -1.25
C GLY A 54 5.85 3.34 -1.64
N THR A 55 5.94 2.50 -0.61
CA THR A 55 6.17 1.07 -0.73
C THR A 55 5.18 0.33 0.15
N ILE A 56 4.94 -0.94 -0.18
CA ILE A 56 3.97 -1.78 0.52
C ILE A 56 4.23 -1.88 2.02
N GLY A 57 5.49 -1.90 2.48
CA GLY A 57 5.82 -1.88 3.90
C GLY A 57 5.30 -0.62 4.60
N GLY A 58 5.38 0.52 3.94
CA GLY A 58 4.78 1.78 4.39
C GLY A 58 3.25 1.72 4.36
N ALA A 59 2.67 1.16 3.29
CA ALA A 59 1.23 1.00 3.16
C ALA A 59 0.61 0.16 4.28
N LEU A 60 1.24 -0.96 4.62
CA LEU A 60 0.88 -1.83 5.75
C LEU A 60 1.02 -1.13 7.10
N ARG A 61 2.01 -0.27 7.27
CA ARG A 61 2.18 0.48 8.53
C ARG A 61 1.13 1.58 8.67
N MET A 62 0.78 2.23 7.56
CA MET A 62 -0.03 3.43 7.55
C MET A 62 -1.48 3.21 7.17
N ASN A 63 -1.95 1.97 6.97
CA ASN A 63 -3.24 1.70 6.30
C ASN A 63 -3.42 2.67 5.10
N ALA A 64 -2.44 2.69 4.20
CA ALA A 64 -2.39 3.70 3.16
C ALA A 64 -3.66 3.62 2.31
N GLY A 65 -4.19 4.79 1.95
CA GLY A 65 -5.44 4.88 1.23
C GLY A 65 -5.58 6.21 0.51
N ALA A 66 -6.28 6.16 -0.62
CA ALA A 66 -6.55 7.28 -1.51
C ALA A 66 -7.84 6.98 -2.27
N ASN A 67 -8.53 8.02 -2.75
CA ASN A 67 -9.68 7.88 -3.65
C ASN A 67 -10.75 6.87 -3.18
N GLY A 68 -11.01 6.79 -1.86
CA GLY A 68 -12.03 5.93 -1.27
C GLY A 68 -11.61 4.48 -0.98
N GLY A 69 -10.39 4.06 -1.35
CA GLY A 69 -9.84 2.75 -1.01
C GLY A 69 -8.71 2.84 0.01
N GLU A 70 -8.58 1.80 0.84
CA GLU A 70 -7.51 1.64 1.83
C GLU A 70 -6.87 0.24 1.75
N THR A 71 -5.65 0.12 2.27
CA THR A 71 -4.90 -1.16 2.31
C THR A 71 -5.70 -2.27 2.99
N LYS A 72 -6.45 -1.94 4.05
CA LYS A 72 -7.35 -2.89 4.74
C LYS A 72 -8.44 -3.47 3.84
N ASP A 73 -8.83 -2.81 2.76
CA ASP A 73 -9.96 -3.25 1.94
C ASP A 73 -9.56 -4.41 1.01
N VAL A 74 -8.25 -4.58 0.77
CA VAL A 74 -7.69 -5.59 -0.13
C VAL A 74 -6.72 -6.56 0.55
N LEU A 75 -6.22 -6.26 1.76
CA LEU A 75 -5.25 -7.13 2.44
C LEU A 75 -5.85 -8.50 2.79
N VAL A 76 -5.16 -9.56 2.38
CA VAL A 76 -5.39 -10.92 2.89
C VAL A 76 -4.53 -11.11 4.13
N GLU A 77 -3.22 -10.95 3.97
CA GLU A 77 -2.24 -11.11 5.06
C GLU A 77 -0.95 -10.33 4.78
N ALA A 78 -0.22 -10.01 5.86
CA ALA A 78 1.10 -9.41 5.84
C ALA A 78 2.09 -10.30 6.60
N THR A 79 3.29 -10.47 6.05
CA THR A 79 4.41 -11.12 6.75
C THR A 79 5.35 -10.06 7.30
N GLY A 80 5.86 -10.27 8.52
CA GLY A 80 6.90 -9.43 9.10
C GLY A 80 7.85 -10.18 10.02
N VAL A 81 8.88 -9.49 10.48
CA VAL A 81 9.90 -10.02 11.40
C VAL A 81 10.02 -9.09 12.61
N SER A 82 9.91 -9.64 13.82
CA SER A 82 10.12 -8.91 15.08
C SER A 82 11.60 -8.81 15.44
N ARG A 83 11.91 -7.99 16.45
CA ARG A 83 13.29 -7.72 16.89
C ARG A 83 14.09 -8.94 17.32
N ASP A 84 13.43 -9.97 17.81
CA ASP A 84 14.01 -11.26 18.21
C ASP A 84 14.27 -12.19 17.00
N GLY A 85 13.94 -11.75 15.78
CA GLY A 85 14.06 -12.54 14.56
C GLY A 85 12.85 -13.44 14.26
N THR A 86 11.83 -13.44 15.12
CA THR A 86 10.64 -14.27 14.92
C THR A 86 9.84 -13.77 13.71
N ARG A 87 9.47 -14.69 12.82
CA ARG A 87 8.60 -14.40 11.68
C ARG A 87 7.14 -14.48 12.11
N HIS A 88 6.37 -13.46 11.72
CA HIS A 88 4.94 -13.36 11.96
C HIS A 88 4.18 -13.26 10.65
N THR A 89 2.96 -13.78 10.66
CA THR A 89 1.96 -13.57 9.61
C THR A 89 0.71 -13.00 10.27
N PHE A 90 0.24 -11.86 9.77
CA PHE A 90 -0.92 -11.16 10.28
C PHE A 90 -2.01 -11.17 9.21
N GLY A 91 -3.15 -11.77 9.49
CA GLY A 91 -4.35 -11.57 8.71
C GLY A 91 -4.89 -10.15 8.85
N ASN A 92 -5.88 -9.80 8.03
CA ASN A 92 -6.48 -8.46 8.01
C ASN A 92 -6.96 -7.99 9.40
N ALA A 93 -7.71 -8.84 10.12
CA ALA A 93 -8.21 -8.50 11.45
C ALA A 93 -7.08 -8.27 12.48
N GLU A 94 -5.98 -9.02 12.36
CA GLU A 94 -4.83 -8.92 13.27
C GLU A 94 -4.00 -7.66 13.03
N MET A 95 -4.05 -7.08 11.83
CA MET A 95 -3.44 -5.79 11.53
C MET A 95 -4.07 -4.64 12.31
N LYS A 96 -5.32 -4.79 12.79
CA LYS A 96 -6.05 -3.80 13.59
C LYS A 96 -5.96 -2.39 12.98
N PHE A 97 -6.24 -2.30 11.69
CA PHE A 97 -6.13 -1.04 10.95
C PHE A 97 -7.10 0.02 11.50
N VAL A 98 -6.61 1.25 11.59
CA VAL A 98 -7.41 2.44 11.82
C VAL A 98 -6.99 3.51 10.80
N TYR A 99 -7.66 4.66 10.80
CA TYR A 99 -7.32 5.74 9.88
C TYR A 99 -5.85 6.15 10.04
N ARG A 100 -5.08 5.94 8.97
CA ARG A 100 -3.65 6.25 8.86
C ARG A 100 -2.73 5.56 9.89
N ASN A 101 -3.09 4.35 10.34
CA ASN A 101 -2.26 3.56 11.25
C ASN A 101 -2.63 2.06 11.23
N SER A 102 -1.71 1.20 11.69
CA SER A 102 -1.97 -0.20 12.03
C SER A 102 -1.64 -0.50 13.49
N GLY A 103 -2.29 -1.50 14.06
CA GLY A 103 -2.12 -1.89 15.47
C GLY A 103 -1.03 -2.93 15.71
N VAL A 104 -0.27 -3.32 14.67
CA VAL A 104 0.89 -4.20 14.81
C VAL A 104 2.01 -3.46 15.53
N ASP A 105 2.77 -4.16 16.39
CA ASP A 105 3.91 -3.59 17.10
C ASP A 105 4.86 -2.84 16.13
N ALA A 106 5.28 -1.63 16.52
CA ALA A 106 6.08 -0.74 15.68
C ALA A 106 7.48 -1.30 15.37
N SER A 107 7.96 -2.26 16.17
CA SER A 107 9.24 -2.92 15.98
C SER A 107 9.23 -4.04 14.93
N VAL A 108 8.04 -4.47 14.49
CA VAL A 108 7.89 -5.44 13.39
C VAL A 108 8.23 -4.77 12.06
N ILE A 109 9.14 -5.40 11.31
CA ILE A 109 9.50 -5.01 9.95
C ILE A 109 8.72 -5.90 8.99
N PHE A 110 7.76 -5.32 8.26
CA PHE A 110 7.04 -6.05 7.22
C PHE A 110 7.97 -6.41 6.06
N THR A 111 7.83 -7.62 5.53
CA THR A 111 8.66 -8.17 4.46
C THR A 111 7.86 -8.50 3.20
N SER A 112 6.58 -8.84 3.31
CA SER A 112 5.69 -9.06 2.18
C SER A 112 4.21 -8.96 2.56
N ALA A 113 3.34 -8.89 1.56
CA ALA A 113 1.89 -8.95 1.71
C ALA A 113 1.24 -9.71 0.55
N ARG A 114 0.03 -10.20 0.80
CA ARG A 114 -0.90 -10.67 -0.22
C ARG A 114 -2.17 -9.85 -0.17
N PHE A 115 -2.64 -9.46 -1.35
CA PHE A 115 -3.84 -8.67 -1.54
C PHE A 115 -4.81 -9.43 -2.44
N ARG A 116 -6.10 -9.40 -2.14
CA ARG A 116 -7.15 -9.97 -2.97
C ARG A 116 -7.99 -8.85 -3.56
N GLY A 117 -8.15 -8.89 -4.87
CA GLY A 117 -9.03 -7.99 -5.60
C GLY A 117 -10.25 -8.71 -6.15
N ARG A 118 -10.83 -8.14 -7.20
CA ARG A 118 -11.93 -8.76 -7.96
C ARG A 118 -11.54 -8.81 -9.42
N ILE A 119 -11.79 -9.95 -10.07
CA ILE A 119 -11.60 -10.05 -11.52
C ILE A 119 -12.52 -9.03 -12.21
N THR A 120 -11.90 -8.10 -12.91
CA THR A 120 -12.55 -6.92 -13.48
C THR A 120 -12.01 -6.67 -14.87
N ASP A 121 -12.85 -6.13 -15.75
CA ASP A 121 -12.45 -5.71 -17.08
C ASP A 121 -11.24 -4.76 -17.05
N ALA A 122 -10.29 -4.99 -17.95
CA ALA A 122 -9.02 -4.26 -17.99
C ALA A 122 -9.21 -2.77 -18.25
N ASP A 123 -10.14 -2.40 -19.13
CA ASP A 123 -10.39 -1.00 -19.49
C ASP A 123 -11.01 -0.25 -18.30
N ALA A 124 -11.90 -0.91 -17.55
CA ALA A 124 -12.45 -0.35 -16.32
C ALA A 124 -11.37 -0.10 -15.24
N ILE A 125 -10.40 -1.02 -15.08
CA ILE A 125 -9.28 -0.84 -14.15
C ILE A 125 -8.41 0.34 -14.60
N ARG A 126 -8.06 0.40 -15.90
CA ARG A 126 -7.23 1.47 -16.46
C ARG A 126 -7.90 2.84 -16.36
N ALA A 127 -9.21 2.92 -16.58
CA ALA A 127 -9.98 4.15 -16.39
C ALA A 127 -9.86 4.67 -14.94
N ARG A 128 -10.06 3.80 -13.94
CA ARG A 128 -9.92 4.18 -12.52
C ARG A 128 -8.49 4.58 -12.16
N MET A 129 -7.48 3.88 -12.68
CA MET A 129 -6.07 4.27 -12.45
C MET A 129 -5.77 5.66 -13.03
N ASN A 130 -6.32 5.98 -14.21
CA ASN A 130 -6.20 7.31 -14.81
C ASN A 130 -6.91 8.37 -13.97
N GLU A 131 -8.12 8.10 -13.47
CA GLU A 131 -8.83 9.00 -12.55
C GLU A 131 -8.02 9.30 -11.28
N VAL A 132 -7.41 8.26 -10.68
CA VAL A 132 -6.53 8.40 -9.51
C VAL A 132 -5.32 9.27 -9.84
N GLN A 133 -4.68 9.05 -10.99
CA GLN A 133 -3.54 9.83 -11.45
C GLN A 133 -3.93 11.29 -11.67
N THR A 134 -4.99 11.56 -12.45
CA THR A 134 -5.48 12.91 -12.74
C THR A 134 -5.89 13.65 -11.48
N HIS A 135 -6.57 12.97 -10.55
CA HIS A 135 -6.91 13.57 -9.25
C HIS A 135 -5.66 14.00 -8.49
N ARG A 136 -4.62 13.17 -8.45
CA ARG A 136 -3.37 13.51 -7.78
C ARG A 136 -2.65 14.69 -8.44
N GLU A 137 -2.56 14.70 -9.77
CA GLU A 137 -1.90 15.76 -10.54
C GLU A 137 -2.57 17.11 -10.37
N THR A 138 -3.90 17.12 -10.20
CA THR A 138 -4.68 18.35 -10.03
C THR A 138 -4.76 18.82 -8.58
N ALA A 139 -4.74 17.89 -7.61
CA ALA A 139 -4.91 18.21 -6.19
C ALA A 139 -3.59 18.39 -5.42
N GLN A 140 -2.44 17.96 -5.96
CA GLN A 140 -1.16 17.96 -5.24
C GLN A 140 0.00 18.51 -6.09
N PRO A 141 0.99 19.16 -5.46
CA PRO A 141 2.20 19.63 -6.14
C PRO A 141 3.11 18.44 -6.50
N ILE A 142 2.82 17.77 -7.62
CA ILE A 142 3.55 16.59 -8.07
C ILE A 142 4.97 16.86 -8.62
N ARG A 143 5.28 18.12 -8.96
CA ARG A 143 6.59 18.52 -9.53
C ARG A 143 7.60 18.92 -8.46
N GLU A 144 7.19 18.98 -7.20
CA GLU A 144 8.01 19.38 -6.07
C GLU A 144 8.23 18.22 -5.11
N LYS A 145 9.33 18.24 -4.35
CA LYS A 145 9.59 17.24 -3.32
C LYS A 145 8.78 17.59 -2.07
N THR A 146 7.79 16.75 -1.73
CA THR A 146 6.98 16.90 -0.52
C THR A 146 7.02 15.61 0.32
N GLY A 147 6.65 15.72 1.61
CA GLY A 147 6.45 14.56 2.49
C GLY A 147 5.04 13.95 2.40
N GLY A 148 4.21 14.40 1.45
CA GLY A 148 2.77 14.16 1.45
C GLY A 148 2.00 15.18 2.29
N SER A 149 0.74 14.88 2.62
CA SER A 149 -0.11 15.76 3.43
C SER A 149 0.47 15.98 4.83
N THR A 150 0.67 17.24 5.20
CA THR A 150 1.23 17.63 6.51
C THR A 150 0.26 17.41 7.67
N PHE A 151 -1.04 17.59 7.42
CA PHE A 151 -2.09 17.49 8.44
C PHE A 151 -3.04 16.33 8.16
N LYS A 152 -3.57 15.72 9.22
CA LYS A 152 -4.67 14.74 9.13
C LYS A 152 -5.97 15.46 8.81
N ASN A 153 -6.82 14.84 8.02
CA ASN A 153 -8.17 15.35 7.79
C ASN A 153 -8.99 15.30 9.09
N PRO A 154 -9.66 16.40 9.50
CA PRO A 154 -10.64 16.35 10.55
C PRO A 154 -11.85 15.51 10.13
N PRO A 155 -12.64 14.96 11.08
CA PRO A 155 -13.89 14.27 10.75
C PRO A 155 -14.79 15.15 9.86
N GLY A 156 -15.16 14.61 8.68
CA GLY A 156 -16.04 15.27 7.72
C GLY A 156 -15.43 16.43 6.91
N ASN A 157 -14.15 16.76 7.11
CA ASN A 157 -13.52 17.92 6.48
C ASN A 157 -12.20 17.58 5.81
N SER A 158 -11.83 18.41 4.84
CA SER A 158 -10.49 18.41 4.26
C SER A 158 -9.56 19.33 5.07
N ALA A 159 -8.30 18.96 5.22
CA ALA A 159 -7.30 19.81 5.88
C ALA A 159 -6.69 20.88 4.95
N TRP A 160 -7.11 20.93 3.68
CA TRP A 160 -6.70 21.90 2.67
C TRP A 160 -7.90 22.68 2.16
#